data_AF-A0A401GBJ4-F1
#
_entry.id   AF-A0A401GBJ4-F1
#
_cell.length_a   1.000
_cell.length_b   1.000
_cell.length_c   1.000
_cell.angle_alpha   90.00
_cell.angle_beta   90.00
_cell.angle_gamma   90.00
#
_symmetry.space_group_name_H-M   'P 1'
#
loop_
_entity.id
_entity.type
_entity.pdbx_description
1 polymer ?
#
loop_
_entity_poly.entity_id
_entity_poly.type
_entity_poly.pdbx_seq_one_letter_code
_entity_poly.pdbx_strand_id
1 'polypeptide(L)'
;MPKTLDKWYEYASRFDNQWRSAQIFKRGATTTTRGKGRPVHRPYYSASAKDPNAMDVDRVNISCLSPDERQKRMKEGLCFLCGKKGHIANDRQFHPQSGSFTRARTIQPGLDTDTITWIKKMQEDLAQKKETLKEETREEQIAYVRNVFNDMTDEERTQLGF
;
A
#
# COMPACT_ATOMS: atom_id res chain seq x y z
N MET A 1 -27.30 15.64 0.57
CA MET A 1 -26.65 15.15 1.80
C MET A 1 -27.57 14.10 2.44
N PRO A 2 -27.08 12.90 2.81
CA PRO A 2 -27.91 11.88 3.45
C PRO A 2 -28.58 12.41 4.73
N LYS A 3 -29.82 11.99 4.98
CA LYS A 3 -30.64 12.50 6.10
C LYS A 3 -30.68 11.56 7.32
N THR A 4 -30.13 10.35 7.18
CA THR A 4 -30.13 9.32 8.23
C THR A 4 -28.73 8.73 8.39
N LEU A 5 -28.35 8.38 9.62
CA LEU A 5 -27.02 7.88 9.97
C LEU A 5 -26.62 6.62 9.18
N ASP A 6 -27.57 5.73 8.95
CA ASP A 6 -27.35 4.50 8.18
C ASP A 6 -26.99 4.80 6.71
N LYS A 7 -27.68 5.77 6.11
CA LYS A 7 -27.38 6.24 4.74
C LYS A 7 -26.04 6.99 4.66
N TRP A 8 -25.58 7.59 5.76
CA TRP A 8 -24.23 8.14 5.82
C TRP A 8 -23.17 7.04 5.78
N TYR A 9 -23.41 5.92 6.46
CA TYR A 9 -22.51 4.78 6.46
C TYR A 9 -22.37 4.16 5.07
N GLU A 10 -23.51 3.92 4.41
CA GLU A 10 -23.54 3.42 3.02
C GLU A 10 -22.84 4.40 2.05
N TYR A 11 -23.10 5.69 2.21
CA TYR A 11 -22.53 6.73 1.34
C TYR A 11 -21.01 6.82 1.51
N ALA A 12 -20.52 6.83 2.75
CA ALA A 12 -19.09 6.86 3.07
C ALA A 12 -18.38 5.59 2.54
N SER A 13 -18.99 4.42 2.73
CA SER A 13 -18.44 3.16 2.24
C SER A 13 -18.34 3.13 0.70
N ARG A 14 -19.40 3.58 -0.01
CA ARG A 14 -19.38 3.69 -1.47
C ARG A 14 -18.30 4.64 -1.96
N PHE A 15 -18.17 5.80 -1.31
CA PHE A 15 -17.18 6.80 -1.67
C PHE A 15 -15.74 6.29 -1.45
N ASP A 16 -15.46 5.66 -0.32
CA ASP A 16 -14.15 5.07 0.00
C ASP A 16 -13.79 3.94 -0.98
N ASN A 17 -14.76 3.08 -1.33
CA ASN A 17 -14.58 2.04 -2.34
C ASN A 17 -14.29 2.61 -3.74
N GLN A 18 -14.99 3.68 -4.12
CA GLN A 18 -14.76 4.37 -5.40
C GLN A 18 -13.37 5.04 -5.42
N TRP A 19 -12.98 5.68 -4.32
CA TRP A 19 -11.66 6.29 -4.20
C TRP A 19 -10.55 5.25 -4.25
N ARG A 20 -10.65 4.14 -3.50
CA ARG A 20 -9.68 3.02 -3.58
C ARG A 20 -9.60 2.44 -4.99
N SER A 21 -10.74 2.23 -5.64
CA SER A 21 -10.79 1.73 -7.02
C SER A 21 -10.09 2.69 -7.98
N ALA A 22 -10.36 4.00 -7.89
CA ALA A 22 -9.70 5.02 -8.70
C ALA A 22 -8.19 5.09 -8.44
N GLN A 23 -7.73 4.87 -7.20
CA GLN A 23 -6.31 4.80 -6.87
C GLN A 23 -5.62 3.59 -7.51
N ILE A 24 -6.31 2.45 -7.65
CA ILE A 24 -5.78 1.28 -8.38
C ILE A 24 -5.53 1.61 -9.86
N PHE A 25 -6.45 2.35 -10.50
CA PHE A 25 -6.26 2.80 -11.88
C PHE A 25 -5.13 3.82 -12.02
N LYS A 26 -4.99 4.76 -11.06
CA LYS A 26 -3.93 5.79 -11.07
C LYS A 26 -2.53 5.24 -10.76
N ARG A 27 -2.41 4.18 -9.95
CA ARG A 27 -1.12 3.53 -9.63
C ARG A 27 -0.57 2.66 -10.77
N GLY A 28 -1.23 2.66 -11.92
CA GLY A 28 -0.85 1.88 -13.08
C GLY A 28 -1.31 0.44 -12.91
N ALA A 29 -2.21 0.02 -13.82
CA ALA A 29 -2.62 -1.35 -14.04
C ALA A 29 -1.41 -2.29 -14.27
N THR A 30 -0.74 -2.67 -13.19
CA THR A 30 0.40 -3.59 -13.19
C THR A 30 0.00 -4.99 -12.75
N THR A 31 -1.24 -5.20 -12.33
CA THR A 31 -1.72 -6.51 -11.87
C THR A 31 -3.18 -6.75 -12.26
N THR A 32 -3.52 -6.72 -13.56
CA THR A 32 -4.65 -7.49 -14.16
C THR A 32 -4.78 -7.15 -15.65
N THR A 33 -3.90 -7.69 -16.48
CA THR A 33 -4.28 -8.09 -17.85
C THR A 33 -3.98 -9.57 -17.99
N ARG A 34 -4.74 -10.36 -17.23
CA ARG A 34 -5.09 -11.72 -17.62
C ARG A 34 -5.98 -11.57 -18.87
N GLY A 35 -5.47 -11.92 -20.04
CA GLY A 35 -6.29 -12.20 -21.22
C GLY A 35 -6.54 -11.06 -22.22
N LYS A 36 -5.51 -10.36 -22.71
CA LYS A 36 -5.51 -9.85 -24.10
C LYS A 36 -4.06 -9.88 -24.59
N GLY A 37 -3.83 -10.62 -25.68
CA GLY A 37 -2.51 -10.88 -26.25
C GLY A 37 -1.74 -9.59 -26.51
N ARG A 38 -0.53 -9.51 -25.95
CA ARG A 38 0.47 -8.55 -26.42
C ARG A 38 0.85 -8.98 -27.84
N PRO A 39 0.94 -8.08 -28.82
CA PRO A 39 1.51 -8.42 -30.11
C PRO A 39 2.97 -8.80 -29.85
N VAL A 40 3.28 -10.09 -29.99
CA VAL A 40 4.66 -10.57 -29.96
C VAL A 40 5.30 -10.09 -31.26
N HIS A 41 5.87 -8.89 -31.23
CA HIS A 41 6.91 -8.54 -32.21
C HIS A 41 8.11 -9.42 -31.89
N ARG A 42 8.08 -10.66 -32.38
CA ARG A 42 9.23 -11.56 -32.38
C ARG A 42 10.16 -11.01 -33.46
N PRO A 43 11.36 -10.49 -33.14
CA PRO A 43 12.35 -10.33 -34.20
C PRO A 43 12.64 -11.74 -34.71
N TYR A 44 12.46 -11.93 -36.01
CA TYR A 44 12.86 -13.13 -36.74
C TYR A 44 14.39 -13.21 -36.71
N TYR A 45 14.96 -13.61 -35.56
CA TYR A 45 16.26 -14.23 -35.58
C TYR A 45 16.04 -15.65 -36.05
N SER A 46 16.49 -15.88 -37.29
CA SER A 46 16.68 -17.19 -37.89
C SER A 46 17.21 -18.14 -36.83
N ALA A 47 16.46 -19.21 -36.57
CA ALA A 47 16.97 -20.32 -35.79
C ALA A 47 18.11 -20.94 -36.59
N SER A 48 19.35 -20.53 -36.30
CA SER A 48 20.53 -21.27 -36.71
C SER A 48 20.33 -22.73 -36.27
N ALA A 49 20.54 -23.66 -37.21
CA ALA A 49 20.39 -25.09 -36.96
C ALA A 49 21.16 -25.46 -35.69
N LYS A 50 20.46 -26.06 -34.72
CA LYS A 50 21.12 -26.54 -33.50
C LYS A 50 22.14 -27.60 -33.92
N ASP A 51 23.39 -27.37 -33.55
CA ASP A 51 24.47 -28.33 -33.72
C ASP A 51 24.10 -29.64 -33.01
N PRO A 52 24.07 -30.80 -33.71
CA PRO A 52 23.76 -32.10 -33.12
C PRO A 52 24.72 -32.53 -32.00
N ASN A 53 25.88 -31.88 -31.87
CA ASN A 53 26.91 -32.15 -30.86
C ASN A 53 27.00 -31.07 -29.77
N ALA A 54 26.11 -30.07 -29.77
CA ALA A 54 26.04 -29.12 -28.66
C ALA A 54 25.48 -29.85 -27.42
N MET A 55 26.35 -30.14 -26.45
CA MET A 55 25.92 -30.54 -25.10
C MET A 55 24.97 -29.47 -24.56
N ASP A 56 23.81 -29.87 -24.03
CA ASP A 56 22.81 -28.96 -23.43
C ASP A 56 23.38 -28.36 -22.13
N VAL A 57 24.18 -27.30 -22.26
CA VAL A 57 24.79 -26.62 -21.12
C VAL A 57 23.76 -25.68 -20.50
N ASP A 58 23.08 -26.19 -19.48
CA ASP A 58 22.54 -25.49 -18.32
C ASP A 58 21.78 -24.18 -18.60
N ARG A 59 20.58 -24.31 -19.18
CA ARG A 59 19.45 -23.56 -18.64
C ARG A 59 18.50 -24.53 -17.96
N VAL A 60 18.65 -24.67 -16.65
CA VAL A 60 17.56 -25.12 -15.78
C VAL A 60 16.41 -24.13 -15.93
N ASN A 61 15.56 -24.34 -16.93
CA ASN A 61 14.33 -23.59 -17.07
C ASN A 61 13.44 -24.00 -15.89
N ILE A 62 13.24 -23.07 -14.96
CA ILE A 62 12.32 -23.19 -13.81
C ILE A 62 10.91 -23.63 -14.27
N SER A 63 10.55 -23.30 -15.52
CA SER A 63 9.29 -23.66 -16.16
C SER A 63 9.19 -25.12 -16.64
N CYS A 64 10.23 -25.95 -16.45
CA CYS A 64 10.34 -27.29 -17.02
C CYS A 64 10.59 -28.38 -15.97
N LEU A 65 10.21 -28.16 -14.71
CA LEU A 65 10.19 -29.26 -13.74
C LEU A 65 9.00 -30.19 -14.04
N SER A 66 9.25 -31.50 -14.10
CA SER A 66 8.16 -32.47 -14.17
C SER A 66 7.24 -32.33 -12.94
N PRO A 67 5.92 -32.56 -13.06
CA PRO A 67 5.01 -32.52 -11.92
C PRO A 67 5.48 -33.36 -10.73
N ASP A 68 6.07 -34.53 -11.00
CA ASP A 68 6.57 -35.45 -9.98
C ASP A 68 7.79 -34.87 -9.25
N GLU A 69 8.71 -34.25 -9.98
CA GLU A 69 9.89 -33.59 -9.42
C GLU A 69 9.49 -32.38 -8.57
N ARG A 70 8.48 -31.64 -9.02
CA ARG A 70 7.94 -30.51 -8.26
C ARG A 70 7.34 -30.98 -6.94
N GLN A 71 6.57 -32.08 -6.95
CA GLN A 71 6.00 -32.66 -5.73
C GLN A 71 7.07 -33.21 -4.80
N LYS A 72 8.10 -33.87 -5.35
CA LYS A 72 9.26 -34.34 -4.56
C LYS A 72 9.99 -33.19 -3.88
N ARG A 73 10.30 -32.12 -4.63
CA ARG A 73 10.95 -30.91 -4.06
C ARG A 73 10.08 -30.22 -3.01
N MET A 74 8.75 -30.20 -3.20
CA MET A 74 7.82 -29.67 -2.20
C MET A 74 7.76 -30.54 -0.93
N LYS A 75 7.72 -31.87 -1.07
CA LYS A 75 7.67 -32.81 0.06
C LYS A 75 8.99 -32.82 0.86
N GLU A 76 10.11 -32.72 0.16
CA GLU A 76 11.46 -32.79 0.76
C GLU A 76 12.02 -31.41 1.15
N GLY A 77 11.31 -30.32 0.85
CA GLY A 77 11.72 -28.95 1.16
C GLY A 77 12.98 -28.50 0.41
N LEU A 78 13.12 -28.91 -0.85
CA LEU A 78 14.27 -28.60 -1.69
C LEU A 78 14.09 -27.28 -2.45
N CYS A 79 15.20 -26.58 -2.69
CA CYS A 79 15.23 -25.41 -3.54
C CYS A 79 14.72 -25.75 -4.96
N PHE A 80 13.73 -25.01 -5.46
CA PHE A 80 13.19 -25.22 -6.81
C PHE A 80 14.18 -24.84 -7.93
N LEU A 81 15.25 -24.11 -7.63
CA LEU A 81 16.34 -23.86 -8.57
C LEU A 81 17.37 -24.98 -8.53
N CYS A 82 18.11 -25.12 -7.43
CA CYS A 82 19.27 -26.01 -7.37
C CYS A 82 19.01 -27.39 -6.74
N GLY A 83 17.81 -27.64 -6.19
CA GLY A 83 17.46 -28.94 -5.59
C GLY A 83 18.14 -29.23 -4.25
N LYS A 84 18.83 -28.27 -3.62
CA LYS A 84 19.47 -28.44 -2.31
C LYS A 84 18.51 -28.12 -1.16
N LYS A 85 18.70 -28.77 0.00
CA LYS A 85 17.98 -28.45 1.25
C LYS A 85 18.57 -27.20 1.89
N GLY A 86 17.75 -26.46 2.64
CA GLY A 86 18.19 -25.37 3.50
C GLY A 86 18.00 -23.95 2.97
N HIS A 87 17.58 -23.77 1.71
CA HIS A 87 17.19 -22.46 1.17
C HIS A 87 16.11 -22.60 0.09
N ILE A 88 15.47 -21.49 -0.25
CA ILE A 88 14.42 -21.42 -1.28
C ILE A 88 15.02 -20.79 -2.55
N ALA A 89 14.44 -21.07 -3.70
CA ALA A 89 14.83 -20.52 -5.01
C ALA A 89 15.05 -18.99 -5.02
N ASN A 90 14.27 -18.23 -4.26
CA ASN A 90 14.39 -16.77 -4.25
C ASN A 90 15.40 -16.23 -3.21
N ASP A 91 16.16 -17.12 -2.56
CA ASP A 91 17.18 -16.72 -1.61
C ASP A 91 18.37 -16.10 -2.33
N ARG A 92 18.57 -14.79 -2.11
CA ARG A 92 19.63 -14.01 -2.75
C ARG A 92 21.02 -14.38 -2.28
N GLN A 93 21.15 -15.02 -1.12
CA GLN A 93 22.43 -15.48 -0.59
C GLN A 93 22.95 -16.69 -1.38
N PHE A 94 22.05 -17.56 -1.83
CA PHE A 94 22.39 -18.77 -2.59
C PHE A 94 22.23 -18.60 -4.11
N HIS A 95 21.36 -17.66 -4.52
CA HIS A 95 21.09 -17.35 -5.91
C HIS A 95 21.22 -15.83 -6.13
N PRO A 96 22.45 -15.31 -6.28
CA PRO A 96 22.67 -13.92 -6.63
C PRO A 96 22.04 -13.68 -8.01
N GLN A 97 20.97 -12.90 -8.05
CA GLN A 97 20.35 -12.48 -9.31
C GLN A 97 21.31 -11.50 -9.99
N SER A 98 22.15 -11.99 -10.89
CA SER A 98 22.94 -11.15 -11.78
C SER A 98 21.97 -10.35 -12.66
N GLY A 99 21.75 -9.09 -12.32
CA GLY A 99 20.90 -8.19 -13.10
C GLY A 99 19.53 -7.89 -12.51
N SER A 100 19.36 -7.89 -11.18
CA SER A 100 18.34 -7.00 -10.63
C SER A 100 18.83 -5.56 -10.86
N PHE A 101 18.46 -4.97 -12.00
CA PHE A 101 18.15 -3.55 -12.01
C PHE A 101 17.17 -3.41 -10.85
N THR A 102 17.66 -2.95 -9.70
CA THR A 102 16.77 -2.48 -8.67
C THR A 102 15.92 -1.48 -9.41
N ARG A 103 14.65 -1.82 -9.66
CA ARG A 103 13.65 -0.80 -9.83
C ARG A 103 13.64 -0.14 -8.47
N ALA A 104 14.62 0.75 -8.23
CA ALA A 104 14.47 1.86 -7.32
C ALA A 104 13.06 2.32 -7.64
N ARG A 105 12.17 2.18 -6.66
CA ARG A 105 10.83 2.71 -6.77
C ARG A 105 11.08 4.16 -7.09
N THR A 106 11.01 4.53 -8.37
CA THR A 106 11.14 5.90 -8.80
C THR A 106 9.87 6.50 -8.23
N ILE A 107 9.98 7.02 -7.01
CA ILE A 107 9.10 8.07 -6.55
C ILE A 107 9.18 9.07 -7.69
N GLN A 108 8.08 9.23 -8.42
CA GLN A 108 8.00 10.09 -9.59
C GLN A 108 8.74 11.40 -9.26
N PRO A 109 9.87 11.70 -9.94
CA PRO A 109 10.56 12.96 -9.74
C PRO A 109 9.68 14.02 -10.41
N GLY A 110 8.73 14.55 -9.65
CA GLY A 110 7.69 15.41 -10.18
C GLY A 110 6.70 15.96 -9.16
N LEU A 111 6.79 15.59 -7.87
CA LEU A 111 6.29 16.51 -6.85
C LEU A 111 7.37 17.53 -6.61
N ASP A 112 7.25 18.65 -7.31
CA ASP A 112 7.96 19.90 -7.08
C ASP A 112 8.08 20.14 -5.56
N THR A 113 9.25 20.58 -5.08
CA THR A 113 9.47 20.83 -3.65
C THR A 113 8.38 21.73 -3.06
N ASP A 114 7.84 22.60 -3.90
CA ASP A 114 6.76 23.54 -3.60
C ASP A 114 5.41 22.85 -3.37
N THR A 115 5.15 21.74 -4.07
CA THR A 115 3.95 20.92 -3.82
C THR A 115 4.05 20.14 -2.51
N ILE A 116 5.25 19.66 -2.15
CA ILE A 116 5.47 18.94 -0.89
C ILE A 116 5.36 19.91 0.30
N THR A 117 5.94 21.10 0.20
CA THR A 117 5.81 22.14 1.23
C THR A 117 4.36 22.62 1.34
N TRP A 118 3.64 22.78 0.23
CA TRP A 118 2.21 23.13 0.26
C TRP A 118 1.36 22.05 0.96
N ILE A 119 1.59 20.76 0.67
CA ILE A 119 0.88 19.66 1.35
C ILE A 119 1.15 19.66 2.87
N LYS A 120 2.41 19.86 3.28
CA LYS A 120 2.76 19.94 4.71
C LYS A 120 2.08 21.11 5.40
N LYS A 121 2.12 22.29 4.77
CA LYS A 121 1.44 23.49 5.29
C LYS A 121 -0.06 23.27 5.43
N MET A 122 -0.69 22.66 4.43
CA MET A 122 -2.12 22.32 4.49
C MET A 122 -2.45 21.36 5.65
N GLN A 123 -1.56 20.43 5.98
CA GLN A 123 -1.74 19.52 7.13
C GLN A 123 -1.57 20.23 8.47
N GLU A 124 -0.60 21.13 8.58
CA GLU A 124 -0.36 21.95 9.77
C GLU A 124 -1.53 22.93 10.02
N ASP A 125 -2.02 23.61 8.98
CA ASP A 125 -3.18 24.50 9.06
C ASP A 125 -4.44 23.74 9.52
N LEU A 126 -4.60 22.50 9.08
CA LEU A 126 -5.70 21.64 9.52
C LEU A 126 -5.53 21.17 10.98
N ALA A 127 -4.31 21.00 11.47
CA ALA A 127 -4.05 20.66 12.87
C ALA A 127 -4.34 21.87 13.78
N GLN A 128 -3.84 23.05 13.41
CA GLN A 128 -4.12 24.29 14.14
C GLN A 128 -5.61 24.59 14.23
N LYS A 129 -6.35 24.47 13.12
CA LYS A 129 -7.81 24.67 13.12
C LYS A 129 -8.54 23.71 14.06
N LYS A 130 -8.05 22.48 14.24
CA LYS A 130 -8.63 21.53 15.18
C LYS A 130 -8.32 21.89 16.63
N GLU A 131 -7.14 22.42 16.89
CA GLU A 131 -6.75 22.89 18.22
C GLU A 131 -7.53 24.14 18.62
N THR A 132 -7.67 25.14 17.73
CA THR A 132 -8.43 26.36 18.02
C THR A 132 -9.90 26.05 18.31
N LEU A 133 -10.53 25.18 17.51
CA LEU A 133 -11.90 24.73 17.77
C LEU A 133 -12.05 24.03 19.12
N LYS A 134 -11.02 23.27 19.54
CA LYS A 134 -11.04 22.57 20.83
C LYS A 134 -10.87 23.56 21.99
N GLU A 135 -10.00 24.56 21.85
CA GLU A 135 -9.80 25.60 22.87
C GLU A 135 -11.07 26.48 23.01
N GLU A 136 -11.70 26.88 21.90
CA GLU A 136 -12.97 27.63 21.91
C GLU A 136 -14.06 26.85 22.67
N THR A 137 -14.24 25.56 22.40
CA THR A 137 -15.23 24.74 23.14
C THR A 137 -14.91 24.60 24.62
N ARG A 138 -13.62 24.62 25.00
CA ARG A 138 -13.18 24.57 26.40
C ARG A 138 -13.46 25.90 27.11
N GLU A 139 -13.19 27.03 26.45
CA GLU A 139 -13.49 28.34 26.99
C GLU A 139 -15.00 28.56 27.16
N GLU A 140 -15.82 28.11 26.20
CA GLU A 140 -17.27 28.12 26.31
C GLU A 140 -17.75 27.28 27.50
N GLN A 141 -17.19 26.08 27.70
CA GLN A 141 -17.49 25.24 28.86
C GLN A 141 -17.09 25.93 30.18
N ILE A 142 -15.93 26.57 30.24
CA ILE A 142 -15.48 27.32 31.44
C ILE A 142 -16.39 28.52 31.70
N ALA A 143 -16.77 29.27 30.65
CA ALA A 143 -17.67 30.41 30.77
C ALA A 143 -19.07 29.99 31.26
N TYR A 144 -19.59 28.87 30.73
CA TYR A 144 -20.85 28.29 31.20
C TYR A 144 -20.79 27.95 32.69
N VAL A 145 -19.74 27.25 33.13
CA VAL A 145 -19.56 26.92 34.55
C VAL A 145 -19.44 28.17 35.43
N ARG A 146 -18.71 29.20 34.98
CA ARG A 146 -18.61 30.48 35.72
C ARG A 146 -19.96 31.19 35.83
N ASN A 147 -20.74 31.24 34.75
CA ASN A 147 -22.06 31.87 34.77
C ASN A 147 -23.00 31.13 35.72
N VAL A 148 -23.07 29.79 35.63
CA VAL A 148 -23.83 28.97 36.58
C VAL A 148 -23.37 29.21 38.01
N PHE A 149 -22.05 29.30 38.25
CA PHE A 149 -21.53 29.58 39.58
C PHE A 149 -21.92 30.97 40.09
N ASN A 150 -21.95 31.98 39.23
CA ASN A 150 -22.34 33.36 39.60
C ASN A 150 -23.84 33.49 39.87
N ASP A 151 -24.67 32.71 39.15
CA ASP A 151 -26.13 32.70 39.28
C ASP A 151 -26.62 31.91 40.52
N MET A 152 -25.77 31.06 41.12
CA MET A 152 -26.07 30.40 42.40
C MET A 152 -26.12 31.38 43.56
N THR A 153 -27.07 31.16 44.47
CA THR A 153 -27.20 31.95 45.71
C THR A 153 -26.19 31.49 46.77
N ASP A 154 -25.86 32.36 47.74
CA ASP A 154 -24.84 32.06 48.77
C ASP A 154 -25.21 30.86 49.67
N GLU A 155 -26.52 30.56 49.77
CA GLU A 155 -27.07 29.39 50.47
C GLU A 155 -26.79 28.08 49.71
N GLU A 156 -26.80 28.11 48.38
CA GLU A 156 -26.47 26.98 47.52
C GLU A 156 -24.95 26.76 47.44
N ARG A 157 -24.15 27.83 47.49
CA ARG A 157 -22.68 27.75 47.55
C ARG A 157 -22.18 27.10 48.84
N THR A 158 -22.81 27.42 49.97
CA THR A 158 -22.45 26.86 51.29
C THR A 158 -22.81 25.38 51.46
N GLN A 159 -23.84 24.87 50.75
CA GLN A 159 -24.15 23.44 50.71
C GLN A 159 -23.14 22.60 49.90
N LEU A 160 -22.43 23.21 48.95
CA LEU A 160 -21.41 22.55 48.13
C LEU A 160 -20.02 22.50 48.77
N GLY A 161 -19.83 23.08 49.96
CA GLY A 161 -18.60 22.94 50.76
C GLY A 161 -17.37 23.66 50.20
N PHE A 162 -17.57 24.76 49.47
CA PHE A 162 -16.51 25.68 49.04
C PHE A 162 -16.35 26.87 49.99
#